data_AF-A0A671YAV9-F1
#
_entry.id   AF-A0A671YAV9-F1
#
_cell.length_a   1.000
_cell.length_b   1.000
_cell.length_c   1.000
_cell.angle_alpha   90.00
_cell.angle_beta   90.00
_cell.angle_gamma   90.00
#
_symmetry.space_group_name_H-M   'P 1'
#
loop_
_entity.id
_entity.type
_entity.pdbx_description
1 polymer ?
#
loop_
_entity_poly.entity_id
_entity_poly.type
_entity_poly.pdbx_seq_one_letter_code
_entity_poly.pdbx_strand_id
1 'polypeptide(L)'
;MADTLRRLAITSSFSVLQDKLESWHKDYHVISCDQNLNRCCELIELTAKIQGQLFAILNLTAYQLVEKDRRIRELSASHDSEVQKLDTQLCSTRLQLDHVRAELVDAHKELDDTKSKSATTLLATEDEILQLKADLRSAHDQVEIYKRKLGAVDDYERQIRLLRDEVSYVSTEKAMLQERLVRSRSPSPLPRLSRSSSPMKSESPTRAQLTNSSRHARLVSRFSDLYAVERLEAQTLLRRYITDLEMVQKIIFIAVVESFKTAKLAYRQFKLRVRKTLSPSHFGPESLEDAAVDYIVRNLDLYDVQTSVNDVINAMNVNPRISFPPEVDFVLISALIRDTCRVAFAMQTLAPALDLAFASDGELYNEKKYRRSYDSEFTAPLVMHHVWPALMDGDAVVVKGEAVTRRGALWSRSRSQTASPVRSRSLSPSRSLVSH
;
A
#
# COMPACT_ATOMS: atom_id res chain seq x y z
N MET A 1 -34.98 -9.14 -54.10
CA MET A 1 -35.77 -10.35 -53.76
C MET A 1 -37.12 -10.00 -53.16
N ALA A 2 -37.16 -9.27 -52.04
CA ALA A 2 -38.41 -8.83 -51.39
C ALA A 2 -39.36 -8.10 -52.36
N ASP A 3 -38.85 -7.20 -53.21
CA ASP A 3 -39.71 -6.47 -54.15
C ASP A 3 -40.23 -7.34 -55.31
N THR A 4 -39.48 -8.36 -55.75
CA THR A 4 -39.93 -9.29 -56.79
C THR A 4 -40.99 -10.25 -56.24
N LEU A 5 -40.79 -10.78 -55.03
CA LEU A 5 -41.79 -11.56 -54.30
C LEU A 5 -43.05 -10.74 -54.00
N ARG A 6 -42.87 -9.50 -53.56
CA ARG A 6 -43.96 -8.56 -53.29
C ARG A 6 -44.76 -8.29 -54.58
N ARG A 7 -44.10 -8.04 -55.71
CA ARG A 7 -44.80 -7.87 -57.00
C ARG A 7 -45.56 -9.12 -57.40
N LEU A 8 -44.96 -10.31 -57.30
CA LEU A 8 -45.64 -11.56 -57.63
C LEU A 8 -46.86 -11.83 -56.74
N ALA A 9 -46.77 -11.49 -55.45
CA ALA A 9 -47.88 -11.63 -54.49
C ALA A 9 -48.99 -10.58 -54.70
N ILE A 10 -48.64 -9.34 -55.06
CA ILE A 10 -49.60 -8.24 -55.24
C ILE A 10 -50.31 -8.30 -56.60
N THR A 11 -49.67 -8.82 -57.65
CA THR A 11 -50.22 -8.76 -59.02
C THR A 11 -51.44 -9.66 -59.24
N SER A 12 -51.90 -10.41 -58.22
CA SER A 12 -53.06 -11.32 -58.31
C SER A 12 -52.94 -12.33 -59.46
N SER A 13 -51.75 -12.54 -60.04
CA SER A 13 -51.57 -13.38 -61.24
C SER A 13 -52.04 -14.81 -61.03
N PHE A 14 -51.88 -15.34 -59.81
CA PHE A 14 -52.36 -16.67 -59.42
C PHE A 14 -53.88 -16.72 -59.26
N SER A 15 -54.51 -15.68 -58.69
CA SER A 15 -55.96 -15.64 -58.57
C SER A 15 -56.61 -15.44 -59.94
N VAL A 16 -56.04 -14.59 -60.81
CA VAL A 16 -56.51 -14.42 -62.19
C VAL A 16 -56.41 -15.71 -62.99
N LEU A 17 -55.34 -16.50 -62.83
CA LEU A 17 -55.21 -17.82 -63.45
C LEU A 17 -56.31 -18.77 -62.94
N GLN A 18 -56.56 -18.79 -61.64
CA GLN A 18 -57.60 -19.61 -61.01
C GLN A 18 -59.00 -19.21 -61.49
N ASP A 19 -59.33 -17.92 -61.46
CA ASP A 19 -60.63 -17.38 -61.88
C ASP A 19 -60.91 -17.72 -63.36
N LYS A 20 -59.89 -17.61 -64.23
CA LYS A 20 -60.01 -17.97 -65.65
C LYS A 20 -60.21 -19.47 -65.86
N LEU A 21 -59.53 -20.31 -65.07
CA LEU A 21 -59.68 -21.76 -65.14
C LEU A 21 -61.07 -22.21 -64.68
N GLU A 22 -61.55 -21.66 -63.56
CA GLU A 22 -62.89 -21.94 -63.03
C GLU A 22 -64.00 -21.48 -63.99
N SER A 23 -63.84 -20.29 -64.57
CA SER A 23 -64.74 -19.77 -65.62
C SER A 23 -64.74 -20.66 -66.87
N TRP A 24 -63.57 -21.12 -67.32
CA TRP A 24 -63.47 -22.04 -68.44
C TRP A 24 -64.14 -23.39 -68.16
N HIS A 25 -63.93 -23.97 -66.98
CA HIS A 25 -64.58 -25.21 -66.57
C HIS A 25 -66.12 -25.09 -66.57
N LYS A 26 -66.66 -23.97 -66.06
CA LYS A 26 -68.11 -23.71 -66.03
C LYS A 26 -68.73 -23.62 -67.43
N ASP A 27 -68.03 -22.98 -68.35
CA ASP A 27 -68.53 -22.69 -69.70
C ASP A 27 -68.15 -23.75 -70.74
N TYR A 28 -67.32 -24.74 -70.38
CA TYR A 28 -66.64 -25.66 -71.31
C TYR A 28 -67.59 -26.32 -72.31
N HIS A 29 -68.74 -26.80 -71.83
CA HIS A 29 -69.75 -27.48 -72.64
C HIS A 29 -70.68 -26.52 -73.41
N VAL A 30 -70.63 -25.22 -73.11
CA VAL A 30 -71.49 -24.19 -73.70
C VAL A 30 -70.81 -23.46 -74.85
N ILE A 31 -69.48 -23.33 -74.80
CA ILE A 31 -68.70 -22.56 -75.80
C ILE A 31 -68.16 -23.45 -76.93
N SER A 32 -67.86 -22.84 -78.07
CA SER A 32 -67.34 -23.54 -79.25
C SER A 32 -65.93 -24.10 -79.03
N CYS A 33 -65.55 -25.10 -79.84
CA CYS A 33 -64.21 -25.67 -79.80
C CYS A 33 -63.09 -24.63 -80.01
N ASP A 34 -63.31 -23.64 -80.87
CA ASP A 34 -62.35 -22.54 -81.10
C ASP A 34 -62.20 -21.64 -79.86
N GLN A 35 -63.31 -21.31 -79.20
CA GLN A 35 -63.27 -20.55 -77.95
C GLN A 35 -62.62 -21.33 -76.80
N ASN A 36 -62.86 -22.64 -76.72
CA ASN A 36 -62.18 -23.53 -75.79
C ASN A 36 -60.66 -23.56 -76.03
N LEU A 37 -60.24 -23.63 -77.30
CA LEU A 37 -58.82 -23.60 -77.68
C LEU A 37 -58.18 -22.25 -77.30
N ASN A 38 -58.83 -21.13 -77.58
CA ASN A 38 -58.34 -19.80 -77.23
C ASN A 38 -58.20 -19.61 -75.71
N ARG A 39 -59.19 -20.04 -74.91
CA ARG A 39 -59.10 -20.00 -73.43
C ARG A 39 -57.95 -20.88 -72.92
N CYS A 40 -57.73 -22.05 -73.51
CA CYS A 40 -56.59 -22.91 -73.18
C CYS A 40 -55.24 -22.22 -73.45
N CYS A 41 -55.08 -21.60 -74.63
CA CYS A 41 -53.87 -20.85 -74.98
C CYS A 41 -53.58 -19.70 -74.00
N GLU A 42 -54.60 -18.92 -73.62
CA GLU A 42 -54.45 -17.85 -72.62
C GLU A 42 -53.96 -18.36 -71.26
N LEU A 43 -54.48 -19.51 -70.80
CA LEU A 43 -54.04 -20.14 -69.55
C LEU A 43 -52.59 -20.62 -69.63
N ILE A 44 -52.19 -21.18 -70.78
CA ILE A 44 -50.80 -21.59 -71.02
C ILE A 44 -49.86 -20.38 -70.99
N GLU A 45 -50.23 -19.26 -71.63
CA GLU A 45 -49.44 -18.03 -71.60
C GLU A 45 -49.29 -17.45 -70.18
N LEU A 46 -50.38 -17.39 -69.42
CA LEU A 46 -50.36 -16.93 -68.02
C LEU A 46 -49.49 -17.85 -67.16
N THR A 47 -49.59 -19.16 -67.34
CA THR A 47 -48.76 -20.15 -66.64
C THR A 47 -47.28 -19.97 -66.96
N ALA A 48 -46.92 -19.76 -68.24
CA ALA A 48 -45.54 -19.53 -68.66
C ALA A 48 -44.96 -18.24 -68.05
N LYS A 49 -45.74 -17.15 -67.99
CA LYS A 49 -45.34 -15.89 -67.36
C LYS A 49 -45.06 -16.06 -65.87
N ILE A 50 -45.95 -16.75 -65.15
CA ILE A 50 -45.79 -17.04 -63.71
C ILE A 50 -44.57 -17.93 -63.48
N GLN A 51 -44.39 -18.99 -64.28
CA GLN A 51 -43.23 -19.88 -64.20
C GLN A 51 -41.91 -19.12 -64.41
N GLY A 52 -41.85 -18.21 -65.38
CA GLY A 52 -40.66 -17.37 -65.62
C GLY A 52 -40.33 -16.47 -64.43
N GLN A 53 -41.33 -15.86 -63.80
CA GLN A 53 -41.14 -15.04 -62.60
C GLN A 53 -40.66 -15.88 -61.40
N LEU A 54 -41.22 -17.07 -61.21
CA LEU A 54 -40.77 -18.01 -60.17
C LEU A 54 -39.33 -18.46 -60.40
N PHE A 55 -38.95 -18.78 -61.64
CA PHE A 55 -37.58 -19.17 -61.98
C PHE A 55 -36.57 -18.03 -61.76
N ALA A 56 -36.94 -16.80 -62.07
CA ALA A 56 -36.11 -15.63 -61.78
C ALA A 56 -35.88 -15.44 -60.27
N ILE A 57 -36.92 -15.67 -59.45
CA ILE A 57 -36.78 -15.65 -57.98
C ILE A 57 -35.88 -16.79 -57.51
N LEU A 58 -36.08 -18.00 -58.03
CA LEU A 58 -35.25 -19.17 -57.71
C LEU A 58 -33.76 -18.91 -57.98
N ASN A 59 -33.42 -18.40 -59.16
CA ASN A 59 -32.03 -18.08 -59.50
C ASN A 59 -31.43 -17.01 -58.59
N LEU A 60 -32.20 -15.96 -58.27
CA LEU A 60 -31.75 -14.92 -57.34
C LEU A 60 -31.57 -15.47 -55.92
N THR A 61 -32.46 -16.37 -55.46
CA THR A 61 -32.31 -17.04 -54.15
C THR A 61 -31.07 -17.93 -54.10
N ALA A 62 -30.83 -18.72 -55.15
CA ALA A 62 -29.67 -19.59 -55.24
C ALA A 62 -28.35 -18.78 -55.23
N TYR A 63 -28.29 -17.69 -56.00
CA TYR A 63 -27.13 -16.80 -56.00
C TYR A 63 -26.88 -16.16 -54.63
N GLN A 64 -27.92 -15.65 -53.97
CA GLN A 64 -27.78 -15.05 -52.63
C GLN A 64 -27.37 -16.07 -51.56
N LEU A 65 -27.82 -17.32 -51.66
CA LEU A 65 -27.41 -18.39 -50.73
C LEU A 65 -25.91 -18.66 -50.87
N VAL A 66 -25.42 -18.87 -52.11
CA VAL A 66 -24.00 -19.12 -52.36
C VAL A 66 -23.14 -17.96 -51.90
N GLU A 67 -23.57 -16.73 -52.15
CA GLU A 67 -22.83 -15.53 -51.76
C GLU A 67 -22.79 -15.33 -50.23
N LYS A 68 -23.89 -15.63 -49.54
CA LYS A 68 -23.94 -15.64 -48.07
C LYS A 68 -23.05 -16.74 -47.50
N ASP A 69 -23.08 -17.95 -48.07
CA ASP A 69 -22.22 -19.06 -47.66
C ASP A 69 -20.74 -18.76 -47.91
N ARG A 70 -20.40 -18.04 -48.99
CA ARG A 70 -19.05 -17.53 -49.23
C ARG A 70 -18.65 -16.54 -48.13
N ARG A 71 -19.52 -15.58 -47.82
CA ARG A 71 -19.25 -14.56 -46.78
C ARG A 71 -19.07 -15.18 -45.39
N ILE A 72 -19.89 -16.17 -45.04
CA ILE A 72 -19.78 -16.92 -43.79
C ILE A 72 -18.43 -17.64 -43.71
N ARG A 73 -18.00 -18.31 -44.79
CA ARG A 73 -16.70 -18.99 -44.84
C ARG A 73 -15.53 -18.01 -44.70
N GLU A 74 -15.58 -16.85 -45.34
CA GLU A 74 -14.56 -15.81 -45.23
C GLU A 74 -14.46 -15.26 -43.80
N LEU A 75 -15.60 -14.95 -43.18
CA LEU A 75 -15.65 -14.47 -41.81
C LEU A 75 -15.15 -15.54 -40.83
N SER A 76 -15.51 -16.80 -41.03
CA SER A 76 -15.01 -17.92 -40.23
C SER A 76 -13.49 -18.04 -40.34
N ALA A 77 -12.94 -18.03 -41.56
CA ALA A 77 -11.49 -18.14 -41.77
C ALA A 77 -10.71 -16.95 -41.18
N SER A 78 -11.26 -15.74 -41.27
CA SER A 78 -10.67 -14.55 -40.63
C SER A 78 -10.67 -14.68 -39.11
N HIS A 79 -11.79 -15.12 -38.54
CA HIS A 79 -11.91 -15.32 -37.10
C HIS A 79 -10.95 -16.41 -36.59
N ASP A 80 -10.86 -17.54 -37.30
CA ASP A 80 -9.94 -18.63 -36.97
C ASP A 80 -8.48 -18.15 -37.01
N SER A 81 -8.12 -17.30 -37.97
CA SER A 81 -6.78 -16.68 -38.05
C SER A 81 -6.50 -15.74 -36.88
N GLU A 82 -7.48 -14.94 -36.46
CA GLU A 82 -7.35 -14.05 -35.29
C GLU A 82 -7.19 -14.85 -34.00
N VAL A 83 -7.98 -15.92 -33.83
CA VAL A 83 -7.87 -16.83 -32.68
C VAL A 83 -6.48 -17.47 -32.63
N GLN A 84 -5.96 -17.97 -33.74
CA GLN A 84 -4.59 -18.51 -33.81
C GLN A 84 -3.51 -17.47 -33.47
N LYS A 85 -3.68 -16.22 -33.90
CA LYS A 85 -2.75 -15.12 -33.55
C LYS A 85 -2.79 -14.82 -32.05
N LEU A 86 -3.98 -14.76 -31.46
CA LEU A 86 -4.12 -14.56 -30.02
C LEU A 86 -3.54 -15.73 -29.23
N ASP A 87 -3.77 -16.97 -29.66
CA ASP A 87 -3.20 -18.16 -29.02
C ASP A 87 -1.67 -18.18 -29.07
N THR A 88 -1.06 -17.82 -30.20
CA THR A 88 0.40 -17.74 -30.33
C THR A 88 1.00 -16.64 -29.44
N GLN A 89 0.34 -15.48 -29.34
CA GLN A 89 0.73 -14.42 -28.41
C GLN A 89 0.58 -14.86 -26.95
N LEU A 90 -0.49 -15.57 -26.62
CA LEU A 90 -0.74 -16.09 -25.27
C LEU A 90 0.33 -17.12 -24.89
N CYS A 91 0.67 -18.04 -25.79
CA CYS A 91 1.77 -18.99 -25.59
C CYS A 91 3.13 -18.28 -25.40
N SER A 92 3.42 -17.25 -26.22
CA SER A 92 4.66 -16.47 -26.10
C SER A 92 4.75 -15.74 -24.75
N THR A 93 3.67 -15.07 -24.33
CA THR A 93 3.62 -14.36 -23.04
C THR A 93 3.70 -15.31 -21.84
N ARG A 94 3.10 -16.50 -21.92
CA ARG A 94 3.27 -17.55 -20.89
C ARG A 94 4.73 -17.97 -20.75
N LEU A 95 5.42 -18.23 -21.86
CA LEU A 95 6.85 -18.60 -21.83
C LEU A 95 7.72 -17.48 -21.25
N GLN A 96 7.43 -16.22 -21.57
CA GLN A 96 8.14 -15.07 -20.97
C GLN A 96 7.88 -14.98 -19.46
N LEU A 97 6.65 -15.19 -19.01
CA LEU A 97 6.33 -15.20 -17.58
C LEU A 97 7.03 -16.34 -16.84
N ASP A 98 7.07 -17.54 -17.42
CA ASP A 98 7.78 -18.68 -16.84
C ASP A 98 9.29 -18.41 -16.75
N HIS A 99 9.86 -17.76 -17.76
CA HIS A 99 11.27 -17.35 -17.76
C HIS A 99 11.57 -16.32 -16.66
N VAL A 100 10.81 -15.24 -16.57
CA VAL A 100 10.97 -14.21 -15.52
C VAL A 100 10.75 -14.81 -14.13
N ARG A 101 9.84 -15.77 -13.99
CA ARG A 101 9.61 -16.47 -12.73
C ARG A 101 10.82 -17.31 -12.32
N ALA A 102 11.49 -17.96 -13.27
CA ALA A 102 12.72 -18.70 -13.00
C ALA A 102 13.85 -17.75 -12.56
N GLU A 103 14.04 -16.63 -13.27
CA GLU A 103 15.03 -15.62 -12.89
C GLU A 103 14.79 -15.04 -11.49
N LEU A 104 13.51 -14.83 -11.12
CA LEU A 104 13.14 -14.35 -9.80
C LEU A 104 13.48 -15.37 -8.69
N VAL A 105 13.30 -16.67 -8.97
CA VAL A 105 13.68 -17.74 -8.02
C VAL A 105 15.20 -17.78 -7.85
N ASP A 106 15.96 -17.66 -8.93
CA ASP A 106 17.43 -17.65 -8.88
C ASP A 106 17.96 -16.42 -8.12
N ALA A 107 17.43 -15.23 -8.41
CA ALA A 107 17.79 -14.01 -7.69
C ALA A 107 17.44 -14.08 -6.19
N HIS A 108 16.33 -14.73 -5.83
CA HIS A 108 15.97 -14.94 -4.43
C HIS A 108 16.97 -15.85 -3.72
N LYS A 109 17.41 -16.92 -4.38
CA LYS A 109 18.43 -17.83 -3.85
C LYS A 109 19.77 -17.11 -3.64
N GLU A 110 20.21 -16.29 -4.60
CA GLU A 110 21.43 -15.49 -4.46
C GLU A 110 21.32 -14.48 -3.31
N LEU A 111 20.15 -13.86 -3.13
CA LEU A 111 19.90 -12.95 -2.02
C LEU A 111 19.98 -13.67 -0.67
N ASP A 112 19.40 -14.86 -0.56
CA ASP A 112 19.47 -15.65 0.67
C ASP A 112 20.91 -16.12 0.96
N ASP A 113 21.65 -16.52 -0.07
CA ASP A 113 23.08 -16.88 0.05
C ASP A 113 23.93 -15.69 0.51
N THR A 114 23.70 -14.50 -0.05
CA THR A 114 24.42 -13.28 0.36
C THR A 114 24.03 -12.84 1.77
N LYS A 115 22.75 -12.94 2.13
CA LYS A 115 22.26 -12.67 3.48
C LYS A 115 22.89 -13.62 4.49
N SER A 116 22.93 -14.92 4.20
CA SER A 116 23.56 -15.94 5.04
C SER A 116 25.05 -15.65 5.24
N LYS A 117 25.79 -15.41 4.14
CA LYS A 117 27.22 -15.03 4.21
C LYS A 117 27.42 -13.78 5.06
N SER A 118 26.64 -12.71 4.81
CA SER A 118 26.76 -11.48 5.58
C SER A 118 26.46 -11.66 7.07
N ALA A 119 25.46 -12.48 7.43
CA ALA A 119 25.14 -12.80 8.81
C ALA A 119 26.30 -13.54 9.51
N THR A 120 26.91 -14.52 8.83
CA THR A 120 28.09 -15.21 9.39
C THR A 120 29.28 -14.27 9.59
N THR A 121 29.51 -13.33 8.67
CA THR A 121 30.57 -12.32 8.82
C THR A 121 30.29 -11.37 9.97
N LEU A 122 29.03 -10.95 10.16
CA LEU A 122 28.64 -10.08 11.26
C LEU A 122 28.83 -10.76 12.63
N LEU A 123 28.47 -12.03 12.76
CA LEU A 123 28.70 -12.77 14.01
C LEU A 123 30.20 -12.90 14.32
N ALA A 124 31.01 -13.18 13.31
CA ALA A 124 32.46 -13.26 13.48
C ALA A 124 33.09 -11.92 13.93
N THR A 125 32.64 -10.78 13.37
CA THR A 125 33.14 -9.46 13.79
C THR A 125 32.58 -9.03 15.15
N GLU A 126 31.37 -9.45 15.50
CA GLU A 126 30.80 -9.22 16.84
C GLU A 126 31.59 -9.97 17.92
N ASP A 127 31.93 -11.24 17.67
CA ASP A 127 32.78 -12.04 18.56
C ASP A 127 34.18 -11.41 18.72
N GLU A 128 34.78 -10.91 17.64
CA GLU A 128 36.07 -10.20 17.69
C GLU A 128 35.99 -8.91 18.53
N ILE A 129 34.92 -8.12 18.38
CA ILE A 129 34.70 -6.92 19.19
C ILE A 129 34.54 -7.28 20.68
N LEU A 130 33.83 -8.37 20.99
CA LEU A 130 33.67 -8.84 22.37
C LEU A 130 35.00 -9.24 22.98
N GLN A 131 35.85 -9.95 22.21
CA GLN A 131 37.20 -10.31 22.63
C GLN A 131 38.07 -9.08 22.89
N LEU A 132 38.11 -8.14 21.94
CA LEU A 132 38.87 -6.89 22.09
C LEU A 132 38.40 -6.06 23.29
N LYS A 133 37.09 -6.03 23.58
CA LYS A 133 36.55 -5.37 24.77
C LYS A 133 37.01 -6.06 26.06
N ALA A 134 37.11 -7.39 26.07
CA ALA A 134 37.61 -8.13 27.23
C ALA A 134 39.10 -7.83 27.48
N ASP A 135 39.91 -7.83 26.43
CA ASP A 135 41.34 -7.53 26.52
C ASP A 135 41.58 -6.08 26.96
N LEU A 136 40.78 -5.13 26.46
CA LEU A 136 40.85 -3.73 26.86
C LEU A 136 40.53 -3.54 28.36
N ARG A 137 39.53 -4.27 28.89
CA ARG A 137 39.23 -4.27 30.33
C ARG A 137 40.40 -4.81 31.16
N SER A 138 40.96 -5.96 30.75
CA SER A 138 42.13 -6.56 31.40
C SER A 138 43.32 -5.62 31.42
N ALA A 139 43.62 -4.96 30.30
CA ALA A 139 44.68 -3.96 30.22
C ALA A 139 44.41 -2.76 31.15
N HIS A 140 43.15 -2.32 31.26
CA HIS A 140 42.78 -1.24 32.17
C HIS A 140 42.99 -1.62 33.64
N ASP A 141 42.62 -2.85 34.04
CA ASP A 141 42.85 -3.38 35.39
C ASP A 141 44.34 -3.44 35.72
N GLN A 142 45.19 -3.84 34.76
CA GLN A 142 46.65 -3.80 34.92
C GLN A 142 47.16 -2.37 35.13
N VAL A 143 46.69 -1.41 34.34
CA VAL A 143 47.06 0.00 34.50
C VAL A 143 46.68 0.52 35.89
N GLU A 144 45.49 0.18 36.39
CA GLU A 144 45.08 0.56 37.76
C GLU A 144 45.97 -0.07 38.84
N ILE A 145 46.38 -1.33 38.67
CA ILE A 145 47.37 -1.96 39.58
C ILE A 145 48.70 -1.19 39.54
N TYR A 146 49.21 -0.86 38.36
CA TYR A 146 50.46 -0.09 38.22
C TYR A 146 50.36 1.31 38.82
N LYS A 147 49.22 2.00 38.68
CA LYS A 147 48.98 3.28 39.35
C LYS A 147 49.03 3.16 40.87
N ARG A 148 48.42 2.12 41.45
CA ARG A 148 48.51 1.88 42.91
C ARG A 148 49.94 1.64 43.36
N LYS A 149 50.72 0.87 42.59
CA LYS A 149 52.16 0.65 42.87
C LYS A 149 52.94 1.96 42.79
N LEU A 150 52.66 2.81 41.81
CA LEU A 150 53.29 4.12 41.69
C LEU A 150 52.96 5.01 42.90
N GLY A 151 51.71 5.02 43.36
CA GLY A 151 51.32 5.75 44.57
C GLY A 151 52.09 5.30 45.82
N ALA A 152 52.36 4.00 45.95
CA ALA A 152 53.21 3.48 47.03
C ALA A 152 54.67 3.96 46.91
N VAL A 153 55.20 4.08 45.69
CA VAL A 153 56.53 4.67 45.44
C VAL A 153 56.55 6.15 45.84
N ASP A 154 55.52 6.91 45.49
CA ASP A 154 55.39 8.31 45.90
C ASP A 154 55.39 8.46 47.43
N ASP A 155 54.73 7.54 48.15
CA ASP A 155 54.71 7.51 49.61
C ASP A 155 56.11 7.20 50.19
N TYR A 156 56.84 6.23 49.62
CA TYR A 156 58.22 5.96 50.00
C TYR A 156 59.13 7.15 49.71
N GLU A 157 58.98 7.84 48.58
CA GLU A 157 59.74 9.05 48.29
C GLU A 157 59.46 10.18 49.31
N ARG A 158 58.20 10.34 49.74
CA ARG A 158 57.86 11.29 50.81
C ARG A 158 58.50 10.90 52.12
N GLN A 159 58.50 9.60 52.47
CA GLN A 159 59.14 9.11 53.68
C GLN A 159 60.66 9.29 53.65
N ILE A 160 61.30 9.07 52.50
CA ILE A 160 62.73 9.36 52.28
C ILE A 160 63.00 10.85 52.45
N ARG A 161 62.15 11.73 51.92
CA ARG A 161 62.26 13.18 52.13
C ARG A 161 62.17 13.54 53.62
N LEU A 162 61.17 13.02 54.34
CA LEU A 162 61.02 13.25 55.77
C LEU A 162 62.23 12.75 56.58
N LEU A 163 62.72 11.54 56.30
CA LEU A 163 63.92 11.00 56.94
C LEU A 163 65.17 11.82 56.60
N ARG A 164 65.29 12.33 55.36
CA ARG A 164 66.36 13.27 54.99
C ARG A 164 66.24 14.58 55.76
N ASP A 165 65.03 15.11 55.91
CA ASP A 165 64.78 16.33 56.67
C ASP A 165 65.08 16.09 58.16
N GLU A 166 64.69 14.96 58.74
CA GLU A 166 65.04 14.56 60.11
C GLU A 166 66.55 14.37 60.28
N VAL A 167 67.23 13.70 59.35
CA VAL A 167 68.70 13.59 59.36
C VAL A 167 69.35 14.97 59.23
N SER A 168 68.81 15.85 58.39
CA SER A 168 69.27 17.23 58.29
C SER A 168 69.01 18.01 59.56
N TYR A 169 67.88 17.78 60.24
CA TYR A 169 67.51 18.38 61.51
C TYR A 169 68.42 17.88 62.63
N VAL A 170 68.67 16.59 62.74
CA VAL A 170 69.60 16.00 63.71
C VAL A 170 71.04 16.40 63.41
N SER A 171 71.41 16.51 62.13
CA SER A 171 72.72 17.00 61.70
C SER A 171 72.90 18.47 62.03
N THR A 172 71.88 19.30 61.80
CA THR A 172 71.86 20.71 62.19
C THR A 172 71.72 20.90 63.69
N GLU A 173 71.07 20.00 64.43
CA GLU A 173 71.00 20.01 65.89
C GLU A 173 72.34 19.58 66.49
N LYS A 174 73.00 18.58 65.90
CA LYS A 174 74.38 18.21 66.21
C LYS A 174 75.34 19.36 65.90
N ALA A 175 75.18 20.00 64.74
CA ALA A 175 75.93 21.19 64.35
C ALA A 175 75.59 22.38 65.26
N MET A 176 74.35 22.56 65.68
CA MET A 176 73.87 23.58 66.62
C MET A 176 74.23 23.26 68.05
N LEU A 177 74.49 22.02 68.45
CA LEU A 177 75.10 21.69 69.73
C LEU A 177 76.61 21.94 69.66
N GLN A 178 77.23 21.70 68.50
CA GLN A 178 78.59 22.16 68.16
C GLN A 178 78.70 23.70 68.06
N GLU A 179 77.64 24.38 67.64
CA GLU A 179 77.54 25.84 67.45
C GLU A 179 76.79 26.50 68.62
N ARG A 180 76.23 25.76 69.59
CA ARG A 180 75.83 26.28 70.92
C ARG A 180 77.04 26.35 71.86
N LEU A 181 78.20 25.85 71.41
CA LEU A 181 79.52 26.32 71.82
C LEU A 181 79.89 27.69 71.18
N VAL A 182 79.20 28.15 70.12
CA VAL A 182 79.48 29.39 69.35
C VAL A 182 78.20 30.02 68.74
N ARG A 183 77.36 30.67 69.57
CA ARG A 183 76.42 31.77 69.20
C ARG A 183 75.18 31.49 68.28
N SER A 184 74.02 31.49 68.94
CA SER A 184 72.77 32.29 68.75
C SER A 184 72.16 32.70 67.37
N ARG A 185 70.84 32.40 67.25
CA ARG A 185 69.66 33.16 66.71
C ARG A 185 68.91 32.59 65.47
N SER A 186 67.57 32.54 65.63
CA SER A 186 66.43 32.14 64.76
C SER A 186 66.21 33.00 63.47
N PRO A 187 65.10 32.93 62.65
CA PRO A 187 63.85 32.09 62.65
C PRO A 187 63.17 31.69 61.27
N SER A 188 62.17 30.77 61.28
CA SER A 188 60.90 30.61 60.46
C SER A 188 60.92 30.45 58.90
N PRO A 189 59.99 29.72 58.18
CA PRO A 189 58.52 29.99 58.10
C PRO A 189 57.51 28.80 57.77
N LEU A 190 56.20 29.13 57.79
CA LEU A 190 54.97 28.42 57.30
C LEU A 190 54.80 28.58 55.74
N PRO A 191 53.77 28.07 54.99
CA PRO A 191 52.45 27.47 55.34
C PRO A 191 51.93 26.27 54.47
N ARG A 192 50.77 25.71 54.86
CA ARG A 192 49.98 24.65 54.19
C ARG A 192 48.97 25.19 53.17
N LEU A 193 48.60 24.39 52.16
CA LEU A 193 47.34 24.47 51.41
C LEU A 193 46.76 23.06 51.17
N SER A 194 45.45 22.91 51.40
CA SER A 194 44.65 21.74 51.03
C SER A 194 43.27 22.23 50.56
N ARG A 195 42.82 21.80 49.39
CA ARG A 195 41.43 21.93 48.92
C ARG A 195 40.94 20.60 48.34
N SER A 196 39.80 20.18 48.84
CA SER A 196 39.01 19.01 48.47
C SER A 196 38.21 19.23 47.18
N SER A 197 38.03 18.16 46.42
CA SER A 197 37.18 18.03 45.22
C SER A 197 35.73 17.68 45.58
N SER A 198 34.78 18.13 44.74
CA SER A 198 33.34 17.85 44.81
C SER A 198 32.86 16.90 43.69
N PRO A 199 31.72 16.20 43.84
CA PRO A 199 31.24 15.18 42.89
C PRO A 199 30.36 15.72 41.74
N MET A 200 30.18 14.89 40.71
CA MET A 200 29.60 15.19 39.40
C MET A 200 28.06 15.30 39.36
N LYS A 201 27.57 16.03 38.34
CA LYS A 201 26.20 16.51 38.07
C LYS A 201 25.27 15.45 37.46
N SER A 202 23.97 15.57 37.78
CA SER A 202 22.82 14.95 37.14
C SER A 202 22.40 15.67 35.84
N GLU A 203 22.10 14.94 34.77
CA GLU A 203 21.55 15.45 33.51
C GLU A 203 20.12 15.99 33.67
N SER A 204 19.81 17.12 33.01
CA SER A 204 18.49 17.78 33.05
C SER A 204 17.70 17.44 31.78
N PRO A 205 16.39 17.16 31.85
CA PRO A 205 15.59 16.75 30.70
C PRO A 205 15.39 17.87 29.67
N THR A 206 15.45 17.52 28.37
CA THR A 206 15.30 18.44 27.23
C THR A 206 13.87 19.01 27.13
N ARG A 207 13.71 20.21 26.56
CA ARG A 207 12.40 20.89 26.40
C ARG A 207 11.36 20.08 25.60
N ALA A 208 11.79 19.33 24.58
CA ALA A 208 10.94 18.40 23.85
C ALA A 208 10.31 17.34 24.77
N GLN A 209 11.05 16.84 25.77
CA GLN A 209 10.56 15.87 26.74
C GLN A 209 9.54 16.51 27.71
N LEU A 210 9.80 17.75 28.17
CA LEU A 210 8.91 18.47 29.07
C LEU A 210 7.54 18.79 28.46
N THR A 211 7.46 18.99 27.13
CA THR A 211 6.21 19.34 26.44
C THR A 211 5.50 18.14 25.83
N ASN A 212 6.12 16.95 25.86
CA ASN A 212 5.69 15.76 25.14
C ASN A 212 4.23 15.35 25.44
N SER A 213 3.86 15.22 26.72
CA SER A 213 2.50 14.80 27.12
C SER A 213 1.40 15.75 26.63
N SER A 214 1.65 17.06 26.69
CA SER A 214 0.69 18.07 26.22
C SER A 214 0.51 18.05 24.70
N ARG A 215 1.60 17.78 23.97
CA ARG A 215 1.61 17.68 22.51
C ARG A 215 0.94 16.40 22.05
N HIS A 216 1.21 15.29 22.74
CA HIS A 216 0.55 14.01 22.54
C HIS A 216 -0.98 14.16 22.64
N ALA A 217 -1.49 14.71 23.75
CA ALA A 217 -2.93 14.92 23.95
C ALA A 217 -3.55 15.79 22.84
N ARG A 218 -2.87 16.88 22.45
CA ARG A 218 -3.34 17.78 21.38
C ARG A 218 -3.39 17.10 20.02
N LEU A 219 -2.38 16.32 19.68
CA LEU A 219 -2.30 15.60 18.39
C LEU A 219 -3.34 14.49 18.31
N VAL A 220 -3.58 13.77 19.41
CA VAL A 220 -4.66 12.77 19.51
C VAL A 220 -6.03 13.42 19.33
N SER A 221 -6.27 14.57 19.98
CA SER A 221 -7.49 15.36 19.76
C SER A 221 -7.62 15.78 18.30
N ARG A 222 -6.55 16.31 17.70
CA ARG A 222 -6.61 16.78 16.31
C ARG A 222 -6.84 15.64 15.31
N PHE A 223 -6.28 14.46 15.56
CA PHE A 223 -6.59 13.26 14.76
C PHE A 223 -8.06 12.82 14.90
N SER A 224 -8.64 13.01 16.08
CA SER A 224 -10.08 12.78 16.29
C SER A 224 -10.94 13.81 15.55
N ASP A 225 -10.48 15.06 15.48
CA ASP A 225 -11.14 16.11 14.68
C ASP A 225 -11.10 15.79 13.18
N LEU A 226 -9.95 15.31 12.66
CA LEU A 226 -9.80 14.85 11.27
C LEU A 226 -10.87 13.82 10.88
N TYR A 227 -11.20 12.92 11.81
CA TYR A 227 -12.26 11.93 11.61
C TYR A 227 -13.68 12.54 11.66
N ALA A 228 -13.90 13.51 12.56
CA ALA A 228 -15.22 14.09 12.80
C ALA A 228 -15.61 15.13 11.75
N VAL A 229 -14.66 15.90 11.23
CA VAL A 229 -14.89 17.06 10.37
C VAL A 229 -14.33 16.82 8.97
N GLU A 230 -13.01 16.79 8.80
CA GLU A 230 -12.35 16.79 7.49
C GLU A 230 -12.69 15.53 6.67
N ARG A 231 -12.84 14.37 7.32
CA ARG A 231 -13.31 13.13 6.70
C ARG A 231 -14.70 13.28 6.09
N LEU A 232 -15.63 13.94 6.79
CA LEU A 232 -17.01 14.12 6.33
C LEU A 232 -17.09 15.13 5.18
N GLU A 233 -16.28 16.18 5.23
CA GLU A 233 -16.13 17.14 4.13
C GLU A 233 -15.58 16.46 2.87
N ALA A 234 -14.48 15.69 3.01
CA ALA A 234 -13.92 14.90 1.91
C ALA A 234 -14.92 13.90 1.33
N GLN A 235 -15.69 13.21 2.20
CA GLN A 235 -16.76 12.32 1.76
C GLN A 235 -17.83 13.07 0.96
N THR A 236 -18.23 14.25 1.41
CA THR A 236 -19.24 15.06 0.73
C THR A 236 -18.75 15.53 -0.65
N LEU A 237 -17.47 15.90 -0.77
CA LEU A 237 -16.85 16.29 -2.04
C LEU A 237 -16.79 15.10 -3.02
N LEU A 238 -16.27 13.95 -2.57
CA LEU A 238 -16.13 12.76 -3.41
C LEU A 238 -17.49 12.20 -3.85
N ARG A 239 -18.51 12.25 -2.99
CA ARG A 239 -19.89 11.80 -3.29
C ARG A 239 -20.57 12.57 -4.43
N ARG A 240 -20.05 13.73 -4.83
CA ARG A 240 -20.54 14.47 -6.01
C ARG A 240 -20.15 13.80 -7.32
N TYR A 241 -19.10 12.98 -7.30
CA TYR A 241 -18.54 12.33 -8.49
C TYR A 241 -18.61 10.79 -8.41
N ILE A 242 -18.55 10.23 -7.21
CA ILE A 242 -18.57 8.78 -6.98
C ILE A 242 -19.87 8.40 -6.27
N THR A 243 -20.69 7.59 -6.95
CA THR A 243 -21.99 7.13 -6.44
C THR A 243 -21.87 6.00 -5.42
N ASP A 244 -20.80 5.22 -5.48
CA ASP A 244 -20.52 4.15 -4.53
C ASP A 244 -19.90 4.70 -3.23
N LEU A 245 -20.62 4.56 -2.12
CA LEU A 245 -20.15 5.00 -0.80
C LEU A 245 -18.95 4.18 -0.31
N GLU A 246 -18.91 2.88 -0.64
CA GLU A 246 -17.83 1.99 -0.23
C GLU A 246 -16.50 2.46 -0.84
N MET A 247 -16.48 2.75 -2.14
CA MET A 247 -15.31 3.30 -2.80
C MET A 247 -14.88 4.65 -2.22
N VAL A 248 -15.82 5.56 -1.93
CA VAL A 248 -15.50 6.85 -1.30
C VAL A 248 -14.80 6.66 0.05
N GLN A 249 -15.32 5.76 0.90
CA GLN A 249 -14.72 5.47 2.19
C GLN A 249 -13.34 4.82 2.05
N LYS A 250 -13.15 3.91 1.09
CA LYS A 250 -11.84 3.32 0.79
C LYS A 250 -10.83 4.38 0.33
N ILE A 251 -11.22 5.31 -0.53
CA ILE A 251 -10.35 6.41 -0.99
C ILE A 251 -9.90 7.26 0.20
N ILE A 252 -10.81 7.64 1.09
CA ILE A 252 -10.49 8.45 2.29
C ILE A 252 -9.55 7.68 3.22
N PHE A 253 -9.84 6.40 3.47
CA PHE A 253 -8.99 5.55 4.29
C PHE A 253 -7.56 5.46 3.72
N ILE A 254 -7.44 5.20 2.42
CA ILE A 254 -6.14 5.12 1.72
C ILE A 254 -5.42 6.46 1.80
N ALA A 255 -6.11 7.58 1.57
CA ALA A 255 -5.51 8.92 1.67
C ALA A 255 -4.85 9.15 3.03
N VAL A 256 -5.52 8.76 4.13
CA VAL A 256 -4.99 8.91 5.49
C VAL A 256 -3.79 8.00 5.71
N VAL A 257 -3.88 6.73 5.29
CA VAL A 257 -2.79 5.76 5.43
C VAL A 257 -1.55 6.18 4.64
N GLU A 258 -1.71 6.60 3.39
CA GLU A 258 -0.61 7.09 2.57
C GLU A 258 -0.04 8.41 3.13
N SER A 259 -0.88 9.30 3.66
CA SER A 259 -0.42 10.52 4.33
C SER A 259 0.50 10.23 5.52
N PHE A 260 0.17 9.23 6.35
CA PHE A 260 1.02 8.81 7.45
C PHE A 260 2.34 8.20 6.98
N LYS A 261 2.30 7.34 5.95
CA LYS A 261 3.51 6.75 5.36
C LYS A 261 4.45 7.82 4.81
N THR A 262 3.93 8.74 3.99
CA THR A 262 4.71 9.83 3.38
C THR A 262 5.27 10.77 4.44
N ALA A 263 4.46 11.20 5.41
CA ALA A 263 4.91 12.06 6.50
C ALA A 263 6.00 11.41 7.36
N LYS A 264 5.90 10.10 7.60
CA LYS A 264 6.91 9.32 8.33
C LYS A 264 8.25 9.26 7.59
N LEU A 265 8.21 9.08 6.27
CA LEU A 265 9.42 9.14 5.43
C LEU A 265 10.00 10.55 5.41
N ALA A 266 9.17 11.58 5.25
CA ALA A 266 9.59 12.98 5.26
C ALA A 266 10.25 13.37 6.59
N TYR A 267 9.69 12.93 7.72
CA TYR A 267 10.28 13.16 9.05
C TYR A 267 11.64 12.49 9.19
N ARG A 268 11.79 11.23 8.76
CA ARG A 268 13.08 10.53 8.80
C ARG A 268 14.14 11.28 8.00
N GLN A 269 13.80 11.72 6.78
CA GLN A 269 14.70 12.50 5.93
C GLN A 269 15.02 13.87 6.56
N PHE A 270 14.03 14.56 7.11
CA PHE A 270 14.22 15.85 7.78
C PHE A 270 15.12 15.72 9.01
N LYS A 271 14.87 14.72 9.88
CA LYS A 271 15.71 14.43 11.05
C LYS A 271 17.14 14.12 10.66
N LEU A 272 17.36 13.35 9.59
CA LEU A 272 18.71 13.09 9.08
C LEU A 272 19.40 14.36 8.58
N ARG A 273 18.69 15.25 7.89
CA ARG A 273 19.23 16.56 7.46
C ARG A 273 19.61 17.42 8.65
N VAL A 274 18.69 17.60 9.60
CA VAL A 274 18.91 18.39 10.83
C VAL A 274 20.11 17.85 11.60
N ARG A 275 20.21 16.53 11.79
CA ARG A 275 21.35 15.90 12.48
C ARG A 275 22.69 16.20 11.80
N LYS A 276 22.74 16.13 10.46
CA LYS A 276 23.96 16.47 9.69
C LYS A 276 24.34 17.94 9.85
N THR A 277 23.36 18.84 9.84
CA THR A 277 23.58 20.28 9.99
C THR A 277 24.01 20.66 11.41
N LEU A 278 23.48 19.99 12.43
CA LEU A 278 23.80 20.28 13.84
C LEU A 278 25.12 19.64 14.29
N SER A 279 25.55 18.54 13.66
CA SER A 279 26.76 17.79 14.04
C SER A 279 28.03 18.64 14.21
N PRO A 280 28.37 19.61 13.34
CA PRO A 280 29.59 20.40 13.49
C PRO A 280 29.54 21.42 14.63
N SER A 281 28.34 21.86 15.01
CA SER A 281 28.09 22.91 16.01
C SER A 281 27.71 22.37 17.39
N HIS A 282 27.57 21.05 17.53
CA HIS A 282 27.07 20.44 18.75
C HIS A 282 28.18 20.30 19.80
N PHE A 283 28.12 21.14 20.84
CA PHE A 283 28.98 21.06 22.04
C PHE A 283 28.15 21.00 23.35
N GLY A 284 26.86 20.65 23.25
CA GLY A 284 25.94 20.60 24.38
C GLY A 284 26.09 19.32 25.24
N PRO A 285 25.57 19.33 26.48
CA PRO A 285 25.50 18.15 27.34
C PRO A 285 24.43 17.14 26.89
N GLU A 286 23.51 17.53 26.00
CA GLU A 286 22.44 16.68 25.49
C GLU A 286 22.93 15.79 24.34
N SER A 287 22.20 14.71 24.02
CA SER A 287 22.54 13.88 22.86
C SER A 287 22.27 14.63 21.54
N LEU A 288 23.03 14.32 20.50
CA LEU A 288 22.79 14.89 19.17
C LEU A 288 21.39 14.52 18.64
N GLU A 289 20.87 13.33 19.00
CA GLU A 289 19.50 12.95 18.68
C GLU A 289 18.46 13.84 19.37
N ASP A 290 18.62 14.13 20.65
CA ASP A 290 17.67 14.94 21.42
C ASP A 290 17.71 16.41 20.96
N ALA A 291 18.90 16.95 20.72
CA ALA A 291 19.07 18.29 20.16
C ALA A 291 18.41 18.42 18.77
N ALA A 292 18.54 17.39 17.92
CA ALA A 292 17.89 17.36 16.62
C ALA A 292 16.35 17.29 16.74
N VAL A 293 15.81 16.47 17.65
CA VAL A 293 14.37 16.40 17.88
C VAL A 293 13.84 17.73 18.43
N ASP A 294 14.52 18.34 19.39
CA ASP A 294 14.12 19.62 19.97
C ASP A 294 14.12 20.76 18.93
N TYR A 295 15.11 20.77 18.04
CA TYR A 295 15.13 21.67 16.89
C TYR A 295 13.91 21.45 15.98
N ILE A 296 13.58 20.21 15.64
CA ILE A 296 12.43 19.90 14.77
C ILE A 296 11.11 20.32 15.43
N VAL A 297 10.95 20.04 16.72
CA VAL A 297 9.74 20.41 17.49
C VAL A 297 9.53 21.91 17.51
N ARG A 298 10.61 22.70 17.54
CA ARG A 298 10.57 24.17 17.47
C ARG A 298 10.29 24.72 16.08
N ASN A 299 10.59 23.95 15.03
CA ASN A 299 10.53 24.39 13.63
C ASN A 299 9.65 23.44 12.78
N LEU A 300 8.47 23.08 13.29
CA LEU A 300 7.52 22.22 12.57
C LEU A 300 6.99 22.86 11.28
N ASP A 301 7.05 24.19 11.18
CA ASP A 301 6.68 25.00 10.03
C ASP A 301 7.63 24.80 8.82
N LEU A 302 8.87 24.37 9.06
CA LEU A 302 9.81 24.01 7.99
C LEU A 302 9.44 22.71 7.26
N TYR A 303 8.40 22.01 7.71
CA TYR A 303 7.89 20.84 7.01
C TYR A 303 7.25 21.23 5.68
N ASP A 304 7.87 20.80 4.58
CA ASP A 304 7.32 20.93 3.24
C ASP A 304 6.15 19.94 3.02
N VAL A 305 4.98 20.36 3.52
CA VAL A 305 3.73 19.60 3.38
C VAL A 305 3.30 19.49 1.92
N GLN A 306 3.66 20.43 1.04
CA GLN A 306 3.16 20.44 -0.33
C GLN A 306 3.81 19.32 -1.15
N THR A 307 5.11 19.08 -0.96
CA THR A 307 5.79 17.92 -1.55
C THR A 307 5.14 16.61 -1.08
N SER A 308 4.85 16.48 0.23
CA SER A 308 4.18 15.28 0.76
C SER A 308 2.76 15.09 0.21
N VAL A 309 1.99 16.17 0.02
CA VAL A 309 0.65 16.10 -0.59
C VAL A 309 0.73 15.54 -2.01
N ASN A 310 1.68 16.01 -2.80
CA ASN A 310 1.88 15.52 -4.17
C ASN A 310 2.29 14.04 -4.19
N ASP A 311 3.21 13.64 -3.30
CA ASP A 311 3.64 12.24 -3.17
C ASP A 311 2.47 11.32 -2.80
N VAL A 312 1.59 11.75 -1.89
CA VAL A 312 0.38 11.01 -1.51
C VAL A 312 -0.58 10.87 -2.70
N ILE A 313 -0.85 11.96 -3.42
CA ILE A 313 -1.73 11.93 -4.61
C ILE A 313 -1.17 10.96 -5.65
N ASN A 314 0.14 11.01 -5.91
CA ASN A 314 0.81 10.09 -6.84
C ASN A 314 0.69 8.63 -6.37
N ALA A 315 0.88 8.35 -5.08
CA ALA A 315 0.74 7.01 -4.51
C ALA A 315 -0.71 6.51 -4.60
N MET A 316 -1.70 7.39 -4.40
CA MET A 316 -3.11 7.06 -4.55
C MET A 316 -3.47 6.73 -6.00
N ASN A 317 -2.95 7.47 -6.98
CA ASN A 317 -3.23 7.26 -8.41
C ASN A 317 -2.79 5.87 -8.92
N VAL A 318 -1.79 5.25 -8.29
CA VAL A 318 -1.30 3.91 -8.66
C VAL A 318 -1.84 2.80 -7.75
N ASN A 319 -2.73 3.11 -6.80
CA ASN A 319 -3.18 2.15 -5.80
C ASN A 319 -4.21 1.17 -6.38
N PRO A 320 -3.93 -0.15 -6.41
CA PRO A 320 -4.81 -1.14 -7.03
C PRO A 320 -6.13 -1.37 -6.28
N ARG A 321 -6.28 -0.85 -5.06
CA ARG A 321 -7.52 -0.97 -4.27
C ARG A 321 -8.59 0.05 -4.66
N ILE A 322 -8.22 1.06 -5.44
CA ILE A 322 -9.16 2.09 -5.90
C ILE A 322 -9.62 1.70 -7.30
N SER A 323 -10.89 1.31 -7.45
CA SER A 323 -11.48 1.03 -8.77
C SER A 323 -12.03 2.33 -9.36
N PHE A 324 -11.59 2.67 -10.58
CA PHE A 324 -11.63 4.04 -11.10
C PHE A 324 -12.54 4.17 -12.33
N PRO A 325 -13.39 5.22 -12.42
CA PRO A 325 -13.67 5.92 -13.67
C PRO A 325 -12.75 7.17 -13.80
N PRO A 326 -12.21 7.49 -14.99
CA PRO A 326 -11.10 8.43 -15.25
C PRO A 326 -11.35 9.93 -14.95
N GLU A 327 -12.35 10.27 -14.13
CA GLU A 327 -12.95 11.61 -14.10
C GLU A 327 -12.67 12.41 -12.81
N VAL A 328 -12.05 11.81 -11.79
CA VAL A 328 -11.91 12.43 -10.45
C VAL A 328 -10.44 12.57 -10.05
N ASP A 329 -9.97 13.81 -9.93
CA ASP A 329 -8.64 14.12 -9.42
C ASP A 329 -8.63 14.13 -7.88
N PHE A 330 -7.68 13.42 -7.24
CA PHE A 330 -7.51 13.41 -5.79
C PHE A 330 -7.07 14.76 -5.19
N VAL A 331 -6.68 15.73 -6.03
CA VAL A 331 -6.53 17.14 -5.62
C VAL A 331 -7.78 17.66 -4.90
N LEU A 332 -8.97 17.13 -5.21
CA LEU A 332 -10.24 17.47 -4.54
C LEU A 332 -10.22 17.27 -3.02
N ILE A 333 -9.46 16.27 -2.53
CA ILE A 333 -9.32 15.98 -1.10
C ILE A 333 -7.96 16.43 -0.54
N SER A 334 -7.26 17.31 -1.25
CA SER A 334 -5.95 17.83 -0.85
C SER A 334 -5.97 18.55 0.51
N ALA A 335 -7.11 19.11 0.92
CA ALA A 335 -7.27 19.68 2.26
C ALA A 335 -7.11 18.61 3.36
N LEU A 336 -7.83 17.48 3.24
CA LEU A 336 -7.71 16.34 4.15
C LEU A 336 -6.28 15.78 4.13
N ILE A 337 -5.69 15.58 2.95
CA ILE A 337 -4.32 15.05 2.82
C ILE A 337 -3.32 15.97 3.52
N ARG A 338 -3.38 17.28 3.24
CA ARG A 338 -2.48 18.29 3.82
C ARG A 338 -2.54 18.29 5.34
N ASP A 339 -3.74 18.31 5.91
CA ASP A 339 -3.89 18.36 7.36
C ASP A 339 -3.51 17.03 8.02
N THR A 340 -3.80 15.90 7.36
CA THR A 340 -3.33 14.59 7.81
C THR A 340 -1.81 14.50 7.79
N CYS A 341 -1.13 14.96 6.73
CA CYS A 341 0.33 15.00 6.66
C CYS A 341 0.94 15.84 7.79
N ARG A 342 0.37 17.01 8.09
CA ARG A 342 0.84 17.87 9.20
C ARG A 342 0.73 17.17 10.55
N VAL A 343 -0.43 16.55 10.82
CA VAL A 343 -0.67 15.82 12.07
C VAL A 343 0.26 14.62 12.17
N ALA A 344 0.36 13.82 11.11
CA ALA A 344 1.22 12.63 11.06
C ALA A 344 2.70 12.97 11.23
N PHE A 345 3.19 14.05 10.58
CA PHE A 345 4.56 14.50 10.74
C PHE A 345 4.85 14.93 12.19
N ALA A 346 3.95 15.71 12.79
CA ALA A 346 4.08 16.12 14.18
C ALA A 346 4.00 14.93 15.15
N MET A 347 3.19 13.91 14.86
CA MET A 347 3.12 12.67 15.64
C MET A 347 4.43 11.88 15.66
N GLN A 348 5.25 11.96 14.60
CA GLN A 348 6.56 11.30 14.58
C GLN A 348 7.61 11.97 15.48
N THR A 349 7.33 13.18 15.94
CA THR A 349 8.22 13.92 16.86
C THR A 349 7.91 13.65 18.34
N LEU A 350 6.90 12.83 18.64
CA LEU A 350 6.57 12.37 19.98
C LEU A 350 7.51 11.23 20.41
N ALA A 351 7.62 11.02 21.72
CA ALA A 351 8.34 9.89 22.30
C ALA A 351 7.44 9.17 23.32
N PRO A 352 6.91 7.97 23.01
CA PRO A 352 6.97 7.25 21.74
C PRO A 352 6.22 7.93 20.58
N ALA A 353 6.57 7.58 19.34
CA ALA A 353 5.90 8.09 18.14
C ALA A 353 4.59 7.34 17.89
N LEU A 354 3.55 8.08 17.49
CA LEU A 354 2.25 7.49 17.16
C LEU A 354 2.20 7.05 15.69
N ASP A 355 1.54 5.93 15.43
CA ASP A 355 1.37 5.39 14.08
C ASP A 355 -0.01 4.77 13.89
N LEU A 356 -0.34 4.38 12.66
CA LEU A 356 -1.60 3.72 12.33
C LEU A 356 -1.49 2.20 12.52
N ALA A 357 -2.59 1.58 12.92
CA ALA A 357 -2.72 0.13 12.88
C ALA A 357 -2.59 -0.39 11.44
N PHE A 358 -1.83 -1.45 11.26
CA PHE A 358 -1.83 -2.19 10.01
C PHE A 358 -3.23 -2.76 9.74
N ALA A 359 -3.73 -2.55 8.52
CA ALA A 359 -5.06 -2.96 8.12
C ALA A 359 -5.01 -3.65 6.74
N SER A 360 -5.66 -4.81 6.65
CA SER A 360 -5.78 -5.61 5.44
C SER A 360 -7.24 -5.88 5.09
N ASP A 361 -7.55 -5.97 3.80
CA ASP A 361 -8.91 -6.25 3.34
C ASP A 361 -9.27 -7.70 3.70
N GLY A 362 -10.45 -7.92 4.27
CA GLY A 362 -10.89 -9.25 4.68
C GLY A 362 -10.28 -9.76 5.98
N GLU A 363 -9.64 -8.90 6.80
CA GLU A 363 -9.12 -9.31 8.10
C GLU A 363 -10.21 -9.61 9.14
N LEU A 364 -9.85 -10.38 10.17
CA LEU A 364 -10.75 -10.64 11.29
C LEU A 364 -11.00 -9.35 12.07
N TYR A 365 -12.28 -9.05 12.31
CA TYR A 365 -12.68 -7.87 13.07
C TYR A 365 -12.10 -7.91 14.49
N ASN A 366 -11.43 -6.83 14.89
CA ASN A 366 -10.88 -6.66 16.22
C ASN A 366 -11.57 -5.50 16.96
N GLU A 367 -12.36 -5.85 17.98
CA GLU A 367 -13.15 -4.90 18.77
C GLU A 367 -12.30 -3.92 19.60
N LYS A 368 -11.05 -4.29 19.93
CA LYS A 368 -10.14 -3.38 20.62
C LYS A 368 -9.68 -2.26 19.69
N LYS A 369 -9.43 -2.56 18.42
CA LYS A 369 -8.88 -1.62 17.42
C LYS A 369 -9.95 -0.80 16.71
N TYR A 370 -11.10 -1.40 16.43
CA TYR A 370 -12.09 -0.79 15.52
C TYR A 370 -13.49 -0.78 16.12
N ARG A 371 -14.23 0.30 15.85
CA ARG A 371 -15.68 0.37 16.02
C ARG A 371 -16.35 -0.11 14.72
N ARG A 372 -17.49 -0.79 14.84
CA ARG A 372 -18.31 -1.13 13.66
C ARG A 372 -19.13 0.07 13.23
N SER A 373 -19.11 0.36 11.93
CA SER A 373 -20.03 1.31 11.32
C SER A 373 -21.47 0.80 11.38
N TYR A 374 -22.45 1.70 11.29
CA TYR A 374 -23.88 1.37 11.41
C TYR A 374 -24.40 0.45 10.30
N ASP A 375 -23.76 0.44 9.13
CA ASP A 375 -24.06 -0.36 7.95
C ASP A 375 -23.41 -1.77 8.00
N SER A 376 -22.74 -2.09 9.11
CA SER A 376 -22.09 -3.38 9.33
C SER A 376 -23.08 -4.49 9.66
N GLU A 377 -22.81 -5.69 9.17
CA GLU A 377 -23.37 -6.93 9.70
C GLU A 377 -22.65 -7.30 11.00
N PHE A 378 -23.23 -6.99 12.16
CA PHE A 378 -22.60 -7.19 13.49
C PHE A 378 -22.18 -8.63 13.80
N THR A 379 -22.83 -9.61 13.17
CA THR A 379 -22.48 -11.03 13.31
C THR A 379 -21.38 -11.49 12.33
N ALA A 380 -20.97 -10.64 11.38
CA ALA A 380 -19.94 -10.98 10.42
C ALA A 380 -18.55 -10.91 11.07
N PRO A 381 -17.68 -11.93 10.90
CA PRO A 381 -16.36 -11.95 11.52
C PRO A 381 -15.30 -11.17 10.73
N LEU A 382 -15.55 -10.84 9.46
CA LEU A 382 -14.57 -10.23 8.56
C LEU A 382 -14.88 -8.77 8.28
N VAL A 383 -13.81 -7.96 8.21
CA VAL A 383 -13.84 -6.58 7.75
C VAL A 383 -13.92 -6.55 6.23
N MET A 384 -14.97 -5.91 5.71
CA MET A 384 -15.15 -5.66 4.28
C MET A 384 -14.22 -4.54 3.81
N HIS A 385 -14.23 -3.41 4.53
CA HIS A 385 -13.33 -2.28 4.32
C HIS A 385 -13.21 -1.43 5.57
N HIS A 386 -12.12 -0.67 5.65
CA HIS A 386 -11.89 0.28 6.72
C HIS A 386 -12.37 1.68 6.29
N VAL A 387 -13.02 2.38 7.21
CA VAL A 387 -13.48 3.77 7.02
C VAL A 387 -12.46 4.74 7.61
N TRP A 388 -11.88 4.39 8.76
CA TRP A 388 -10.87 5.19 9.43
C TRP A 388 -9.85 4.30 10.16
N PRO A 389 -8.54 4.59 10.06
CA PRO A 389 -7.51 3.78 10.72
C PRO A 389 -7.53 4.00 12.24
N ALA A 390 -7.11 2.97 12.98
CA ALA A 390 -6.89 3.08 14.42
C ALA A 390 -5.52 3.71 14.70
N LEU A 391 -5.45 4.62 15.66
CA LEU A 391 -4.20 5.24 16.10
C LEU A 391 -3.58 4.41 17.23
N MET A 392 -2.32 4.08 17.07
CA MET A 392 -1.57 3.17 17.92
C MET A 392 -0.37 3.89 18.55
N ASP A 393 -0.11 3.55 19.81
CA ASP A 393 1.15 3.78 20.49
C ASP A 393 1.80 2.42 20.76
N GLY A 394 2.72 2.01 19.89
CA GLY A 394 3.22 0.64 19.85
C GLY A 394 2.06 -0.36 19.66
N ASP A 395 1.81 -1.19 20.68
CA ASP A 395 0.71 -2.17 20.69
C ASP A 395 -0.58 -1.65 21.34
N ALA A 396 -0.55 -0.47 21.97
CA ALA A 396 -1.70 0.12 22.64
C ALA A 396 -2.56 0.92 21.66
N VAL A 397 -3.88 0.73 21.72
CA VAL A 397 -4.84 1.52 20.94
C VAL A 397 -5.11 2.83 21.65
N VAL A 398 -4.71 3.95 21.04
CA VAL A 398 -4.96 5.30 21.56
C VAL A 398 -6.31 5.81 21.09
N VAL A 399 -6.62 5.63 19.80
CA VAL A 399 -7.92 5.99 19.21
C VAL A 399 -8.41 4.83 18.37
N LYS A 400 -9.65 4.38 18.64
CA LYS A 400 -10.28 3.34 17.83
C LYS A 400 -10.61 3.84 16.43
N GLY A 401 -10.23 3.06 15.43
CA GLY A 401 -10.65 3.26 14.05
C GLY A 401 -12.11 2.88 13.83
N GLU A 402 -12.52 2.87 12.57
CA GLU A 402 -13.86 2.48 12.13
C GLU A 402 -13.76 1.53 10.94
N ALA A 403 -14.54 0.44 10.98
CA ALA A 403 -14.55 -0.59 9.95
C ALA A 403 -15.97 -1.09 9.67
N VAL A 404 -16.22 -1.45 8.41
CA VAL A 404 -17.46 -2.10 7.96
C VAL A 404 -17.24 -3.59 7.86
N THR A 405 -18.16 -4.39 8.39
CA THR A 405 -18.08 -5.86 8.37
C THR A 405 -19.24 -6.48 7.60
N ARG A 406 -18.99 -7.52 6.80
CA ARG A 406 -20.03 -8.20 6.01
C ARG A 406 -19.75 -9.68 5.82
N ARG A 407 -20.77 -10.53 5.78
CA ARG A 407 -20.61 -11.92 5.36
C ARG A 407 -20.19 -11.96 3.88
N GLY A 408 -19.18 -12.77 3.58
CA GLY A 408 -18.65 -12.87 2.22
C GLY A 408 -17.70 -11.75 1.80
N ALA A 409 -17.12 -10.99 2.73
CA ALA A 409 -16.10 -9.97 2.45
C ALA A 409 -14.94 -10.48 1.55
N LEU A 410 -14.58 -11.76 1.64
CA LEU A 410 -13.56 -12.39 0.80
C LEU A 410 -14.01 -12.64 -0.65
N TRP A 411 -15.32 -12.61 -0.94
CA TRP A 411 -15.90 -13.02 -2.22
C TRP A 411 -16.16 -11.85 -3.17
N SER A 412 -15.89 -10.61 -2.74
CA SER A 412 -16.01 -9.42 -3.59
C SER A 412 -14.93 -9.33 -4.67
N ARG A 413 -13.94 -10.22 -4.69
CA ARG A 413 -12.78 -10.12 -5.59
C ARG A 413 -13.04 -10.58 -7.03
N SER A 414 -14.20 -11.20 -7.34
CA SER A 414 -14.49 -11.71 -8.69
C SER A 414 -15.98 -11.77 -9.05
N ARG A 415 -16.68 -10.64 -9.06
CA ARG A 415 -18.01 -10.60 -9.69
C ARG A 415 -18.25 -9.33 -10.49
N SER A 416 -17.47 -9.17 -11.55
CA SER A 416 -17.97 -8.55 -12.78
C SER A 416 -19.26 -9.29 -13.15
N GLN A 417 -20.39 -8.59 -13.09
CA GLN A 417 -21.69 -9.14 -13.46
C GLN A 417 -21.71 -9.45 -14.95
N THR A 418 -21.39 -10.68 -15.32
CA THR A 418 -21.96 -11.30 -16.53
C THR A 418 -23.32 -11.85 -16.16
N ALA A 419 -24.36 -11.09 -16.51
CA ALA A 419 -25.73 -11.58 -16.52
C ALA A 419 -25.91 -12.58 -17.68
N SER A 420 -26.16 -13.85 -17.37
CA SER A 420 -26.73 -14.86 -18.29
C SER A 420 -27.21 -16.10 -17.49
N PRO A 421 -28.13 -16.93 -18.02
CA PRO A 421 -29.50 -17.00 -17.51
C PRO A 421 -29.85 -18.29 -16.76
N VAL A 422 -30.92 -18.19 -15.95
CA VAL A 422 -31.89 -19.24 -15.55
C VAL A 422 -31.31 -20.67 -15.45
N ARG A 423 -30.98 -21.09 -14.22
CA ARG A 423 -30.80 -22.51 -13.91
C ARG A 423 -32.15 -23.14 -13.60
N SER A 424 -32.58 -23.99 -14.52
CA SER A 424 -33.74 -24.87 -14.44
C SER A 424 -33.70 -25.75 -13.17
N ARG A 425 -34.87 -25.87 -12.54
CA ARG A 425 -35.13 -26.79 -11.43
C ARG A 425 -35.04 -28.23 -11.92
N SER A 426 -34.08 -29.01 -11.41
CA SER A 426 -34.10 -30.46 -11.54
C SER A 426 -34.82 -31.08 -10.34
N LEU A 427 -35.91 -31.77 -10.64
CA LEU A 427 -36.77 -32.53 -9.73
C LEU A 427 -36.01 -33.66 -9.05
N SER A 428 -36.31 -33.89 -7.77
CA SER A 428 -35.82 -35.00 -6.95
C SER A 428 -36.39 -36.35 -7.44
N PRO A 429 -35.64 -37.47 -7.35
CA PRO A 429 -36.17 -38.78 -7.72
C PRO A 429 -36.95 -39.39 -6.54
N SER A 430 -38.25 -39.60 -6.75
CA SER A 430 -39.11 -40.42 -5.90
C SER A 430 -38.80 -41.91 -6.11
N ARG A 431 -38.55 -42.62 -5.00
CA ARG A 431 -38.50 -44.09 -4.92
C ARG A 431 -39.85 -44.68 -5.35
N SER A 432 -39.84 -45.61 -6.29
CA SER A 432 -40.92 -46.58 -6.50
C SER A 432 -40.41 -47.99 -6.18
N LEU A 433 -40.93 -48.54 -5.08
CA LEU A 433 -41.00 -49.97 -4.78
C LEU A 433 -42.02 -50.65 -5.70
N VAL A 434 -42.08 -51.99 -5.59
CA VAL A 434 -43.00 -52.99 -6.17
C VAL A 434 -42.29 -53.80 -7.28
N SER A 435 -41.90 -55.08 -7.13
CA SER A 435 -42.55 -56.30 -6.61
C SER A 435 -43.73 -56.81 -7.46
N HIS A 436 -43.44 -57.50 -8.56
CA HIS A 436 -43.79 -58.91 -8.81
C HIS A 436 -43.34 -59.34 -10.20
#